data_AF-A0A0N1NIW4-F1
#
_entry.id   AF-A0A0N1NIW4-F1
#
_cell.length_a   1.000
_cell.length_b   1.000
_cell.length_c   1.000
_cell.angle_alpha   90.00
_cell.angle_beta   90.00
_cell.angle_gamma   90.00
#
_symmetry.space_group_name_H-M   'P 1'
#
loop_
_entity.id
_entity.type
_entity.pdbx_description
1 polymer ?
#
loop_
_entity_poly.entity_id
_entity_poly.type
_entity_poly.pdbx_seq_one_letter_code
_entity_poly.pdbx_strand_id
1 'polypeptide(L)'
;MVKTAHNGVMPPISPISPLEQALHAARALVLADLVAGQVAEADVVSMVEESVVQRRWWVEQWPEGAAYVAGLVAQDVQDALLERYGRWPLCPVCGDGDPHALEVEPELGPDPQWVCHQAGVRVAAVGELGSAWTSASS
;
A
#
# COMPACT_ATOMS: atom_id res chain seq x y z
N MET A 1 -9.64 -58.79 -8.53
CA MET A 1 -8.73 -57.68 -8.91
C MET A 1 -9.10 -56.49 -8.04
N VAL A 2 -8.26 -56.17 -7.05
CA VAL A 2 -8.50 -55.05 -6.13
C VAL A 2 -8.15 -53.74 -6.85
N LYS A 3 -9.10 -52.81 -6.94
CA LYS A 3 -8.88 -51.48 -7.52
C LYS A 3 -8.21 -50.62 -6.46
N THR A 4 -6.90 -50.42 -6.58
CA THR A 4 -6.08 -49.58 -5.70
C THR A 4 -6.58 -48.15 -5.71
N ALA A 5 -6.95 -47.62 -4.53
CA ALA A 5 -7.23 -46.21 -4.33
C ALA A 5 -5.93 -45.40 -4.51
N HIS A 6 -5.96 -44.36 -5.35
CA HIS A 6 -4.86 -43.40 -5.43
C HIS A 6 -4.97 -42.48 -4.22
N ASN A 7 -4.07 -42.67 -3.24
CA ASN A 7 -3.83 -41.67 -2.20
C ASN A 7 -3.29 -40.41 -2.89
N GLY A 8 -4.14 -39.42 -3.09
CA GLY A 8 -3.77 -38.11 -3.62
C GLY A 8 -2.90 -37.37 -2.61
N VAL A 9 -1.58 -37.53 -2.73
CA VAL A 9 -0.62 -36.61 -2.14
C VAL A 9 -0.86 -35.25 -2.78
N MET A 10 -1.38 -34.28 -2.01
CA MET A 10 -1.38 -32.89 -2.46
C MET A 10 0.06 -32.48 -2.75
N PRO A 11 0.37 -31.93 -3.93
CA PRO A 11 1.72 -31.47 -4.22
C PRO A 11 2.11 -30.41 -3.18
N PRO A 12 3.39 -30.34 -2.78
CA PRO A 12 3.85 -29.31 -1.85
C PRO A 12 3.53 -27.93 -2.43
N ILE A 13 2.98 -27.04 -1.58
CA ILE A 13 2.71 -25.64 -1.95
C ILE A 13 4.04 -25.05 -2.43
N SER A 14 4.10 -24.66 -3.71
CA SER A 14 5.30 -24.00 -4.24
C SER A 14 5.52 -22.68 -3.50
N PRO A 15 6.78 -22.30 -3.19
CA PRO A 15 7.05 -21.03 -2.53
C PRO A 15 6.58 -19.86 -3.40
N ILE A 16 5.94 -18.88 -2.76
CA ILE A 16 5.49 -17.63 -3.41
C ILE A 16 6.71 -16.90 -3.99
N SER A 17 6.65 -16.45 -5.23
CA SER A 17 7.80 -15.78 -5.88
C SER A 17 8.13 -14.44 -5.18
N PRO A 18 9.37 -13.93 -5.28
CA PRO A 18 9.73 -12.63 -4.70
C PRO A 18 8.85 -11.47 -5.19
N LEU A 19 8.45 -11.49 -6.46
CA LEU A 19 7.51 -10.52 -7.05
C LEU A 19 6.16 -10.56 -6.33
N GLU A 20 5.57 -11.74 -6.19
CA GLU A 20 4.28 -11.90 -5.50
C GLU A 20 4.38 -11.49 -4.03
N GLN A 21 5.49 -11.78 -3.36
CA GLN A 21 5.72 -11.34 -1.98
C GLN A 21 5.75 -9.82 -1.88
N ALA A 22 6.48 -9.14 -2.79
CA ALA A 22 6.55 -7.67 -2.81
C ALA A 22 5.19 -7.02 -3.09
N LEU A 23 4.44 -7.54 -4.07
CA LEU A 23 3.09 -7.05 -4.40
C LEU A 23 2.11 -7.28 -3.24
N HIS A 24 2.14 -8.45 -2.61
CA HIS A 24 1.29 -8.72 -1.45
C HIS A 24 1.65 -7.85 -0.24
N ALA A 25 2.94 -7.60 0.00
CA ALA A 25 3.39 -6.70 1.06
C ALA A 25 2.92 -5.27 0.79
N ALA A 26 3.14 -4.74 -0.42
CA ALA A 26 2.66 -3.43 -0.84
C ALA A 26 1.15 -3.27 -0.63
N ARG A 27 0.36 -4.25 -1.10
CA ARG A 27 -1.09 -4.28 -0.88
C ARG A 27 -1.44 -4.22 0.61
N ALA A 28 -0.81 -5.05 1.42
CA ALA A 28 -1.12 -5.14 2.85
C ALA A 28 -0.83 -3.82 3.58
N LEU A 29 0.29 -3.17 3.27
CA LEU A 29 0.66 -1.88 3.87
C LEU A 29 -0.35 -0.79 3.49
N VAL A 30 -0.68 -0.64 2.21
CA VAL A 30 -1.62 0.40 1.77
C VAL A 30 -3.03 0.14 2.32
N LEU A 31 -3.49 -1.11 2.38
CA LEU A 31 -4.76 -1.43 3.04
C LEU A 31 -4.75 -1.10 4.53
N ALA A 32 -3.63 -1.28 5.23
CA ALA A 32 -3.52 -0.92 6.65
C ALA A 32 -3.71 0.59 6.86
N ASP A 33 -3.12 1.41 6.00
CA ASP A 33 -3.29 2.88 6.02
C ASP A 33 -4.72 3.31 5.69
N LEU A 34 -5.34 2.68 4.67
CA LEU A 34 -6.73 2.95 4.32
C LEU A 34 -7.70 2.57 5.44
N VAL A 35 -7.46 1.46 6.13
CA VAL A 35 -8.23 1.04 7.31
C VAL A 35 -8.05 2.02 8.45
N ALA A 36 -6.82 2.44 8.73
CA ALA A 36 -6.54 3.46 9.74
C ALA A 36 -7.26 4.79 9.43
N GLY A 37 -7.38 5.12 8.14
CA GLY A 37 -8.04 6.33 7.65
C GLY A 37 -9.55 6.19 7.53
N GLN A 38 -10.10 5.02 7.86
CA GLN A 38 -11.51 4.69 7.73
C GLN A 38 -12.07 4.89 6.31
N VAL A 39 -11.25 4.64 5.29
CA VAL A 39 -11.59 4.79 3.86
C VAL A 39 -11.43 3.48 3.07
N ALA A 40 -11.37 2.33 3.75
CA ALA A 40 -11.21 1.01 3.12
C ALA A 40 -12.54 0.43 2.60
N GLU A 41 -13.33 1.23 1.88
CA GLU A 41 -14.55 0.77 1.21
C GLU A 41 -14.22 -0.07 -0.04
N ALA A 42 -15.18 -0.84 -0.54
CA ALA A 42 -14.94 -1.83 -1.59
C ALA A 42 -14.42 -1.23 -2.91
N ASP A 43 -14.89 -0.04 -3.26
CA ASP A 43 -14.43 0.72 -4.41
C ASP A 43 -13.00 1.25 -4.24
N VAL A 44 -12.62 1.70 -3.04
CA VAL A 44 -11.25 2.10 -2.70
C VAL A 44 -10.31 0.89 -2.69
N VAL A 45 -10.73 -0.24 -2.13
CA VAL A 45 -9.97 -1.51 -2.21
C VAL A 45 -9.76 -1.92 -3.67
N SER A 46 -10.75 -1.68 -4.55
CA SER A 46 -10.59 -1.95 -5.98
C SER A 46 -9.49 -1.08 -6.62
N MET A 47 -9.29 0.16 -6.15
CA MET A 47 -8.18 1.00 -6.60
C MET A 47 -6.83 0.39 -6.22
N VAL A 48 -6.70 -0.14 -4.99
CA VAL A 48 -5.47 -0.82 -4.55
C VAL A 48 -5.16 -2.00 -5.46
N GLU A 49 -6.16 -2.84 -5.77
CA GLU A 49 -5.96 -4.00 -6.64
C GLU A 49 -5.60 -3.57 -8.08
N GLU A 50 -6.20 -2.49 -8.60
CA GLU A 50 -5.81 -1.93 -9.89
C GLU A 50 -4.35 -1.46 -9.90
N SER A 51 -3.91 -0.71 -8.88
CA SER A 51 -2.52 -0.30 -8.71
C SER A 51 -1.57 -1.51 -8.65
N VAL A 52 -1.89 -2.54 -7.88
CA VAL A 52 -1.08 -3.78 -7.78
C VAL A 52 -0.96 -4.47 -9.14
N VAL A 53 -2.04 -4.55 -9.92
CA VAL A 53 -2.01 -5.11 -11.27
C VAL A 53 -1.11 -4.30 -12.20
N GLN A 54 -1.18 -2.96 -12.16
CA GLN A 54 -0.31 -2.10 -12.96
C GLN A 54 1.16 -2.27 -12.56
N ARG A 55 1.45 -2.35 -11.26
CA ARG A 55 2.83 -2.46 -10.77
C ARG A 55 3.44 -3.84 -10.94
N ARG A 56 2.64 -4.90 -11.04
CA ARG A 56 3.12 -6.23 -11.44
C ARG A 56 3.88 -6.15 -12.76
N TRP A 57 3.25 -5.61 -13.79
CA TRP A 57 3.85 -5.53 -15.12
C TRP A 57 5.16 -4.73 -15.06
N TRP A 58 5.18 -3.65 -14.29
CA TRP A 58 6.37 -2.81 -14.12
C TRP A 58 7.55 -3.56 -13.50
N VAL A 59 7.33 -4.34 -12.42
CA VAL A 59 8.41 -5.14 -11.81
C VAL A 59 8.79 -6.34 -12.69
N GLU A 60 7.87 -6.89 -13.48
CA GLU A 60 8.23 -7.91 -14.48
C GLU A 60 9.20 -7.37 -15.54
N GLN A 61 9.10 -6.08 -15.89
CA GLN A 61 10.07 -5.42 -16.78
C GLN A 61 11.36 -5.02 -16.04
N TRP A 62 11.28 -4.74 -14.73
CA TRP A 62 12.40 -4.32 -13.91
C TRP A 62 12.35 -4.94 -12.50
N PRO A 63 12.94 -6.13 -12.30
CA PRO A 63 12.82 -6.87 -11.05
C PRO A 63 13.35 -6.16 -9.80
N GLU A 64 14.39 -5.34 -9.92
CA GLU A 64 14.93 -4.55 -8.81
C GLU A 64 13.92 -3.50 -8.32
N GLY A 65 12.98 -3.10 -9.17
CA GLY A 65 11.84 -2.26 -8.82
C GLY A 65 10.94 -2.86 -7.73
N ALA A 66 11.06 -4.15 -7.42
CA ALA A 66 10.36 -4.79 -6.31
C ALA A 66 10.55 -4.07 -4.95
N ALA A 67 11.65 -3.33 -4.77
CA ALA A 67 11.87 -2.56 -3.55
C ALA A 67 10.99 -1.28 -3.46
N TYR A 68 10.41 -0.82 -4.57
CA TYR A 68 9.75 0.50 -4.67
C TYR A 68 8.22 0.38 -4.76
N VAL A 69 7.70 -0.84 -4.94
CA VAL A 69 6.27 -1.07 -5.24
C VAL A 69 5.35 -0.57 -4.13
N ALA A 70 5.76 -0.65 -2.86
CA ALA A 70 4.95 -0.13 -1.76
C ALA A 70 4.70 1.37 -1.90
N GLY A 71 5.74 2.15 -2.24
CA GLY A 71 5.62 3.59 -2.43
C GLY A 71 4.81 3.94 -3.68
N LEU A 72 5.02 3.20 -4.78
CA LEU A 72 4.28 3.42 -6.02
C LEU A 72 2.79 3.07 -5.90
N VAL A 73 2.44 1.97 -5.22
CA VAL A 73 1.04 1.61 -4.98
C VAL A 73 0.36 2.67 -4.08
N ALA A 74 1.06 3.17 -3.06
CA ALA A 74 0.53 4.24 -2.21
C ALA A 74 0.26 5.53 -3.00
N GLN A 75 1.17 5.92 -3.91
CA GLN A 75 0.99 7.07 -4.80
C GLN A 75 -0.17 6.87 -5.77
N ASP A 76 -0.25 5.73 -6.46
CA ASP A 76 -1.34 5.43 -7.40
C ASP A 76 -2.71 5.51 -6.72
N VAL A 77 -2.82 5.01 -5.48
CA VAL A 77 -4.06 5.06 -4.69
C VAL A 77 -4.37 6.48 -4.23
N GLN A 78 -3.35 7.24 -3.81
CA GLN A 78 -3.52 8.65 -3.47
C GLN A 78 -4.04 9.46 -4.66
N ASP A 79 -3.49 9.25 -5.85
CA ASP A 79 -3.96 9.91 -7.08
C ASP A 79 -5.41 9.53 -7.40
N ALA A 80 -5.73 8.23 -7.35
CA ALA A 80 -7.09 7.74 -7.61
C ALA A 80 -8.12 8.29 -6.60
N LEU A 81 -7.74 8.39 -5.32
CA LEU A 81 -8.57 9.01 -4.28
C LEU A 81 -8.72 10.51 -4.51
N LEU A 82 -7.65 11.22 -4.88
CA LEU A 82 -7.68 12.64 -5.16
C LEU A 82 -8.66 12.98 -6.28
N GLU A 83 -8.67 12.19 -7.34
CA GLU A 83 -9.56 12.38 -8.49
C GLU A 83 -11.04 12.15 -8.15
N ARG A 84 -11.36 11.22 -7.23
CA ARG A 84 -12.75 10.76 -7.00
C ARG A 84 -13.36 11.25 -5.71
N TYR A 85 -12.59 11.35 -4.64
CA TYR A 85 -13.06 11.66 -3.28
C TYR A 85 -12.35 12.86 -2.65
N GLY A 86 -11.18 13.24 -3.16
CA GLY A 86 -10.39 14.36 -2.68
C GLY A 86 -9.15 13.91 -1.90
N ARG A 87 -8.56 14.86 -1.17
CA ARG A 87 -7.24 14.72 -0.55
C ARG A 87 -7.20 13.62 0.50
N TRP A 88 -6.26 12.69 0.36
CA TRP A 88 -5.96 11.66 1.33
C TRP A 88 -4.47 11.27 1.25
N PRO A 89 -3.80 10.89 2.35
CA PRO A 89 -4.26 10.98 3.74
C PRO A 89 -4.11 12.42 4.25
N LEU A 90 -5.07 12.92 5.03
CA LEU A 90 -4.95 14.26 5.60
C LEU A 90 -3.86 14.32 6.69
N CYS A 91 -3.09 15.40 6.65
CA CYS A 91 -2.01 15.66 7.59
C CYS A 91 -2.54 15.87 9.02
N PRO A 92 -2.12 15.06 10.01
CA PRO A 92 -2.50 15.27 11.40
C PRO A 92 -1.63 16.28 12.15
N VAL A 93 -0.51 16.71 11.56
CA VAL A 93 0.50 17.54 12.24
C VAL A 93 0.14 19.02 12.19
N CYS A 94 -0.42 19.50 11.08
CA CYS A 94 -0.58 20.94 10.83
C CYS A 94 -1.86 21.58 11.41
N GLY A 95 -2.67 20.82 12.17
CA GLY A 95 -3.77 21.36 12.98
C GLY A 95 -4.73 22.31 12.26
N ASP A 96 -5.00 23.47 12.88
CA ASP A 96 -5.97 24.49 12.44
C ASP A 96 -5.63 25.22 11.11
N GLY A 97 -4.60 24.77 10.39
CA GLY A 97 -4.31 25.24 9.04
C GLY A 97 -5.24 24.65 7.98
N ASP A 98 -5.07 25.06 6.71
CA ASP A 98 -5.80 24.47 5.60
C ASP A 98 -5.47 22.96 5.49
N PRO A 99 -6.49 22.07 5.45
CA PRO A 99 -6.28 20.64 5.31
C PRO A 99 -5.53 20.31 4.02
N HIS A 100 -4.42 19.57 4.15
CA HIS A 100 -3.61 19.11 3.02
C HIS A 100 -3.28 17.63 3.17
N ALA A 101 -2.97 17.00 2.04
CA ALA A 101 -2.54 15.61 2.01
C ALA A 101 -1.07 15.50 2.44
N LEU A 102 -0.71 14.38 3.05
CA LEU A 102 0.68 13.93 3.11
C LEU A 102 1.09 13.41 1.73
N GLU A 103 2.37 13.48 1.39
CA GLU A 103 2.92 12.91 0.15
C GLU A 103 3.81 11.71 0.46
N VAL A 104 3.96 10.79 -0.49
CA VAL A 104 4.83 9.62 -0.34
C VAL A 104 6.25 10.00 -0.76
N GLU A 105 7.21 9.80 0.14
CA GLU A 105 8.64 10.06 -0.10
C GLU A 105 9.51 8.85 0.26
N PRO A 106 10.54 8.52 -0.54
CA PRO A 106 10.89 9.14 -1.83
C PRO A 106 9.82 8.87 -2.90
N GLU A 107 9.61 9.81 -3.82
CA GLU A 107 8.72 9.63 -5.00
C GLU A 107 9.03 8.33 -5.75
N LEU A 108 10.32 8.01 -5.91
CA LEU A 108 10.79 6.72 -6.39
C LEU A 108 11.97 6.22 -5.55
N GLY A 109 11.74 5.20 -4.72
CA GLY A 109 12.80 4.57 -3.94
C GLY A 109 12.26 3.61 -2.88
N PRO A 110 13.15 2.97 -2.11
CA PRO A 110 12.77 2.06 -1.03
C PRO A 110 12.32 2.83 0.22
N ASP A 111 11.77 2.11 1.19
CA ASP A 111 11.38 2.61 2.51
C ASP A 111 10.41 3.82 2.47
N PRO A 112 9.28 3.72 1.74
CA PRO A 112 8.38 4.84 1.52
C PRO A 112 7.75 5.35 2.83
N GLN A 113 7.65 6.67 2.95
CA GLN A 113 7.12 7.37 4.11
C GLN A 113 6.04 8.37 3.71
N TRP A 114 5.03 8.55 4.55
CA TRP A 114 4.12 9.70 4.48
C TRP A 114 4.80 10.92 5.07
N VAL A 115 4.92 11.99 4.28
CA VAL A 115 5.64 13.21 4.64
C VAL A 115 4.69 14.41 4.56
N CYS A 116 4.78 15.28 5.56
CA CYS A 116 4.17 16.59 5.52
C CYS A 116 5.21 17.59 5.02
N HIS A 117 5.10 18.04 3.77
CA HIS A 117 6.00 19.04 3.20
C HIS A 117 5.86 20.42 3.83
N GLN A 118 4.66 20.77 4.31
CA GLN A 118 4.44 22.04 4.99
C GLN A 118 5.20 22.13 6.33
N ALA A 119 5.23 21.05 7.11
CA ALA A 119 5.95 20.99 8.38
C ALA A 119 7.40 20.48 8.24
N GLY A 120 7.76 19.91 7.08
CA GLY A 120 9.08 19.34 6.84
C GLY A 120 9.36 18.07 7.66
N VAL A 121 8.34 17.28 7.95
CA VAL A 121 8.45 16.08 8.82
C VAL A 121 7.95 14.81 8.16
N ARG A 122 8.63 13.70 8.46
CA ARG A 122 8.11 12.35 8.21
C ARG A 122 7.06 12.04 9.28
N VAL A 123 5.86 11.69 8.84
CA VAL A 123 4.71 11.44 9.72
C VAL A 123 4.65 9.97 10.12
N ALA A 124 4.76 9.07 9.15
CA ALA A 124 4.77 7.63 9.37
C ALA A 124 5.39 6.88 8.17
N ALA A 125 5.81 5.65 8.36
CA ALA A 125 6.05 4.74 7.25
C ALA A 125 4.71 4.39 6.56
N VAL A 126 4.75 4.04 5.27
CA VAL A 126 3.58 3.46 4.61
C VAL A 126 3.19 2.17 5.31
N GLY A 127 1.93 2.06 5.71
CA GLY A 127 1.34 0.99 6.53
C GLY A 127 1.25 1.30 8.02
N GLU A 128 1.75 2.44 8.49
CA GLU A 128 1.82 2.79 9.91
C GLU A 128 1.00 4.05 10.30
N LEU A 129 0.16 4.59 9.41
CA LEU A 129 -0.61 5.83 9.67
C LEU A 129 -1.49 5.75 10.92
N GLY A 130 -1.98 4.56 11.28
CA GLY A 130 -2.78 4.37 12.48
C GLY A 130 -2.11 4.88 13.74
N SER A 131 -0.80 4.70 13.89
CA SER A 131 -0.05 5.18 15.06
C SER A 131 0.06 6.72 15.11
N ALA A 132 0.21 7.35 13.94
CA ALA A 132 0.32 8.80 13.81
C ALA A 132 -1.03 9.50 14.11
N TRP A 133 -2.14 8.95 13.63
CA TRP A 133 -3.47 9.51 13.86
C TRP A 133 -4.00 9.32 15.28
N THR A 134 -3.69 8.20 15.94
CA THR A 134 -4.04 8.03 17.37
C THR A 134 -3.30 9.01 18.27
N SER A 135 -2.04 9.33 17.92
CA SER A 135 -1.21 10.26 18.70
C SER A 135 -1.70 11.71 18.61
N ALA A 136 -2.31 12.10 17.49
CA ALA A 136 -2.89 13.44 17.30
C ALA A 136 -4.28 13.62 17.92
N SER A 137 -4.96 12.52 18.25
CA SER A 137 -6.33 12.52 18.82
C SER A 137 -6.36 12.54 20.36
N SER A 138 -5.18 12.57 21.01
CA SER A 138 -5.00 12.58 22.47
C SER A 138 -4.56 13.95 22.96
#